data_AF-A0A1H0ZPL5-F1
#
_entry.id   AF-A0A1H0ZPL5-F1
#
_cell.length_a   1.000
_cell.length_b   1.000
_cell.length_c   1.000
_cell.angle_alpha   90.00
_cell.angle_beta   90.00
_cell.angle_gamma   90.00
#
_symmetry.space_group_name_H-M   'P 1'
#
loop_
_entity.id
_entity.type
_entity.pdbx_description
1 polymer ?
#
loop_
_entity_poly.entity_id
_entity_poly.type
_entity_poly.pdbx_seq_one_letter_code
_entity_poly.pdbx_strand_id
1 'polypeptide(L)'
;MTQVVDAPDATGWEGYLHGSAFSLQPADMFPWTGDAAAVLSPPVHHCAPSSSRVADALGAVRLAAARQESLQWELDAAQLALVEAIRNAAAAGAAVSALCLAADMTESELEDVLK
;
A
#
# COMPACT_ATOMS: atom_id res chain seq x y z
N MET A 1 46.12 2.96 31.23
CA MET A 1 46.22 2.13 30.02
C MET A 1 44.81 1.89 29.52
N THR A 2 44.43 2.67 28.53
CA THR A 2 43.10 2.71 27.91
C THR A 2 43.04 1.65 26.83
N GLN A 3 42.06 0.74 26.86
CA GLN A 3 41.77 -0.10 25.70
C GLN A 3 40.45 0.37 25.09
N VAL A 4 40.59 0.87 23.86
CA VAL A 4 39.55 1.30 22.94
C VAL A 4 38.81 0.07 22.45
N VAL A 5 37.49 0.14 22.45
CA VAL A 5 36.59 -0.88 21.90
C VAL A 5 36.58 -0.71 20.38
N ASP A 6 37.01 -1.74 19.66
CA ASP A 6 36.95 -1.80 18.19
C ASP A 6 35.53 -2.19 17.74
N ALA A 7 34.98 -1.42 16.81
CA ALA A 7 33.66 -1.65 16.22
C ALA A 7 33.79 -2.59 15.01
N PRO A 8 32.83 -3.50 14.76
CA PRO A 8 32.87 -4.32 13.56
C PRO A 8 32.45 -3.52 12.32
N ASP A 9 33.31 -3.61 11.31
CA ASP A 9 33.21 -3.07 9.96
C ASP A 9 31.95 -3.60 9.23
N ALA A 10 31.00 -2.70 8.97
CA ALA A 10 29.77 -2.98 8.22
C ALA A 10 29.94 -2.58 6.75
N THR A 11 30.83 -3.28 6.04
CA THR A 11 30.98 -3.15 4.59
C THR A 11 30.70 -4.50 3.92
N GLY A 12 29.42 -4.74 3.59
CA GLY A 12 28.99 -5.99 2.97
C GLY A 12 27.52 -6.01 2.61
N TRP A 13 27.10 -5.22 1.61
CA TRP A 13 25.74 -5.28 1.05
C TRP A 13 25.71 -5.25 -0.49
N GLU A 14 26.83 -5.50 -1.16
CA GLU A 14 26.83 -5.72 -2.61
C GLU A 14 26.60 -7.20 -2.93
N GLY A 15 25.40 -7.52 -3.43
CA GLY A 15 25.17 -8.75 -4.20
C GLY A 15 23.85 -9.47 -3.99
N TYR A 16 22.72 -8.88 -4.38
CA TYR A 16 21.53 -9.64 -4.80
C TYR A 16 20.74 -8.85 -5.87
N LEU A 17 21.25 -8.87 -7.10
CA LEU A 17 20.47 -8.55 -8.30
C LEU A 17 20.11 -9.87 -9.00
N HIS A 18 18.89 -10.36 -8.80
CA HIS A 18 18.14 -11.03 -9.86
C HIS A 18 16.66 -11.17 -9.47
N GLY A 19 15.82 -10.33 -10.06
CA GLY A 19 14.37 -10.36 -9.87
C GLY A 19 13.69 -9.43 -10.86
N SER A 20 13.42 -9.97 -12.04
CA SER A 20 12.69 -9.43 -13.20
C SER A 20 11.97 -8.08 -13.00
N ALA A 21 12.49 -7.04 -13.66
CA ALA A 21 11.71 -5.85 -13.99
C ALA A 21 10.56 -6.24 -14.92
N PHE A 22 9.34 -6.21 -14.40
CA PHE A 22 8.11 -6.25 -15.20
C PHE A 22 8.05 -4.97 -16.04
N SER A 23 8.68 -5.00 -17.23
CA SER A 23 8.59 -3.92 -18.22
C SER A 23 7.21 -3.95 -18.86
N LEU A 24 6.29 -3.12 -18.37
CA LEU A 24 5.10 -2.74 -19.14
C LEU A 24 5.50 -1.63 -20.10
N GLN A 25 5.60 -1.95 -21.39
CA GLN A 25 5.74 -0.95 -22.43
C GLN A 25 4.41 -0.17 -22.59
N PRO A 26 4.42 1.17 -22.68
CA PRO A 26 3.21 1.99 -22.78
C PRO A 26 2.58 2.02 -24.20
N ALA A 27 2.90 1.08 -25.08
CA ALA A 27 2.52 1.13 -26.50
C ALA A 27 1.17 0.48 -26.83
N ASP A 28 0.55 -0.27 -25.90
CA ASP A 28 -0.61 -1.12 -26.20
C ASP A 28 -1.96 -0.62 -25.67
N MET A 29 -2.06 0.61 -25.16
CA MET A 29 -3.32 1.16 -24.68
C MET A 29 -3.76 2.36 -25.53
N PHE A 30 -4.70 2.09 -26.45
CA PHE A 30 -5.57 2.98 -27.24
C PHE A 30 -5.24 3.19 -28.74
N PRO A 31 -6.09 2.68 -29.66
CA PRO A 31 -6.22 3.25 -30.99
C PRO A 31 -7.24 4.40 -30.95
N TRP A 32 -6.76 5.65 -30.96
CA TRP A 32 -7.58 6.83 -31.29
C TRP A 32 -7.44 7.08 -32.79
N THR A 33 -8.44 6.71 -33.58
CA THR A 33 -8.63 7.28 -34.93
C THR A 33 -10.08 7.69 -35.09
N GLY A 34 -10.30 8.99 -35.18
CA GLY A 34 -11.60 9.62 -35.35
C GLY A 34 -11.41 11.10 -35.60
N ASP A 35 -10.88 11.41 -36.78
CA ASP A 35 -10.78 12.78 -37.29
C ASP A 35 -12.11 13.13 -37.96
N ALA A 36 -12.80 14.15 -37.45
CA ALA A 36 -13.93 14.77 -38.12
C ALA A 36 -14.07 16.24 -37.69
N ALA A 37 -13.43 17.09 -38.49
CA ALA A 37 -13.95 18.37 -38.97
C ALA A 37 -14.34 19.45 -37.93
N ALA A 38 -13.40 20.40 -37.82
CA ALA A 38 -13.61 21.83 -37.64
C ALA A 38 -15.06 22.35 -37.81
N VAL A 39 -15.67 22.81 -36.72
CA VAL A 39 -16.62 23.93 -36.74
C VAL A 39 -16.51 24.73 -35.44
N LEU A 40 -16.19 26.02 -35.59
CA LEU A 40 -16.31 27.13 -34.62
C LEU A 40 -15.36 27.12 -33.39
N SER A 41 -14.24 27.83 -33.54
CA SER A 41 -13.48 28.37 -32.39
C SER A 41 -14.25 29.51 -31.70
N PRO A 42 -14.46 29.47 -30.37
CA PRO A 42 -14.34 30.66 -29.54
C PRO A 42 -12.85 30.94 -29.25
N PRO A 43 -12.47 32.17 -28.85
CA PRO A 43 -11.08 32.45 -28.49
C PRO A 43 -10.70 31.55 -27.31
N VAL A 44 -9.89 30.53 -27.59
CA VAL A 44 -9.23 29.78 -26.53
C VAL A 44 -8.36 30.79 -25.80
N HIS A 45 -8.81 31.20 -24.62
CA HIS A 45 -7.89 31.73 -23.64
C HIS A 45 -6.81 30.67 -23.49
N HIS A 46 -5.64 30.93 -24.08
CA HIS A 46 -4.44 30.13 -23.86
C HIS A 46 -3.99 30.36 -22.41
N CYS A 47 -4.79 29.86 -21.46
CA CYS A 47 -4.36 29.66 -20.09
C CYS A 47 -3.60 28.33 -20.08
N ALA A 48 -2.38 28.36 -19.58
CA ALA A 48 -1.34 27.38 -19.85
C ALA A 48 -1.77 25.91 -19.66
N PRO A 49 -1.33 24.97 -20.52
CA PRO A 49 -1.60 23.53 -20.38
C PRO A 49 -0.97 22.89 -19.12
N SER A 50 -0.28 23.67 -18.29
CA SER A 50 0.24 23.24 -16.99
C SER A 50 -0.83 23.23 -15.90
N SER A 51 -1.80 24.16 -15.89
CA SER A 51 -2.76 24.25 -14.78
C SER A 51 -3.78 23.11 -14.80
N SER A 52 -4.25 22.69 -15.98
CA SER A 52 -5.18 21.56 -16.14
C SER A 52 -4.55 20.23 -15.74
N ARG A 53 -3.33 19.92 -16.21
CA ARG A 53 -2.65 18.67 -15.84
C ARG A 53 -2.31 18.61 -14.35
N VAL A 54 -1.95 19.75 -13.76
CA VAL A 54 -1.75 19.85 -12.30
C VAL A 54 -3.08 19.61 -11.58
N ALA A 55 -4.19 20.16 -12.05
CA ALA A 55 -5.51 19.92 -11.46
C ALA A 55 -5.92 18.44 -11.54
N ASP A 56 -5.67 17.77 -12.67
CA ASP A 56 -5.95 16.35 -12.88
C ASP A 56 -5.08 15.47 -11.97
N ALA A 57 -3.78 15.77 -11.90
CA ALA A 57 -2.85 15.06 -11.01
C ALA A 57 -3.24 15.23 -9.53
N LEU A 58 -3.61 16.44 -9.11
CA LEU A 58 -4.14 16.70 -7.76
C LEU A 58 -5.48 15.99 -7.53
N GLY A 59 -6.31 15.83 -8.57
CA GLY A 59 -7.52 15.01 -8.54
C GLY A 59 -7.20 13.55 -8.26
N ALA A 60 -6.23 12.98 -8.96
CA ALA A 60 -5.78 11.61 -8.74
C ALA A 60 -5.22 11.41 -7.32
N VAL A 61 -4.46 12.37 -6.78
CA VAL A 61 -3.98 12.33 -5.39
C VAL A 61 -5.15 12.33 -4.40
N ARG A 62 -6.15 13.20 -4.58
CA ARG A 62 -7.33 13.23 -3.70
C ARG A 62 -8.12 11.91 -3.74
N LEU A 63 -8.29 11.32 -4.93
CA LEU A 63 -8.97 10.02 -5.07
C LEU A 63 -8.17 8.90 -4.39
N ALA A 64 -6.85 8.88 -4.56
CA ALA A 64 -5.98 7.91 -3.89
C ALA A 64 -6.02 8.06 -2.35
N ALA A 65 -6.01 9.31 -1.85
CA ALA A 65 -6.12 9.60 -0.42
C ALA A 65 -7.46 9.10 0.16
N ALA A 66 -8.58 9.42 -0.50
CA ALA A 66 -9.89 8.93 -0.08
C ALA A 66 -9.99 7.39 -0.09
N ARG A 67 -9.38 6.73 -1.09
CA ARG A 67 -9.32 5.25 -1.13
C ARG A 67 -8.51 4.69 0.03
N GLN A 68 -7.38 5.32 0.35
CA GLN A 68 -6.55 4.91 1.46
C GLN A 68 -7.29 5.06 2.81
N GLU A 69 -8.05 6.14 3.00
CA GLU A 69 -8.86 6.35 4.20
C GLU A 69 -9.95 5.28 4.34
N SER A 70 -10.65 4.96 3.25
CA SER A 70 -11.63 3.85 3.24
C SER A 70 -11.00 2.53 3.67
N LEU A 71 -9.82 2.21 3.12
CA LEU A 71 -9.10 0.98 3.48
C LEU A 71 -8.63 0.98 4.93
N GLN A 72 -8.22 2.13 5.47
CA GLN A 72 -7.86 2.24 6.89
C GLN A 72 -9.06 1.88 7.77
N TRP A 73 -10.24 2.41 7.48
CA TRP A 73 -11.43 2.09 8.26
C TRP A 73 -11.83 0.62 8.15
N GLU A 74 -11.74 0.04 6.95
CA GLU A 74 -12.02 -1.37 6.73
C GLU A 74 -11.03 -2.27 7.49
N LEU A 75 -9.74 -1.92 7.51
CA LEU A 75 -8.71 -2.64 8.27
C LEU A 75 -8.92 -2.52 9.79
N ASP A 76 -9.25 -1.33 10.29
CA ASP A 76 -9.55 -1.12 11.71
C ASP A 76 -10.75 -1.98 12.14
N ALA A 77 -11.81 -2.02 11.31
CA ALA A 77 -12.98 -2.86 11.56
C ALA A 77 -12.65 -4.36 11.49
N ALA A 78 -11.85 -4.79 10.51
CA ALA A 78 -11.42 -6.18 10.38
C ALA A 78 -10.54 -6.63 11.57
N GLN A 79 -9.65 -5.77 12.05
CA GLN A 79 -8.81 -6.06 13.21
C GLN A 79 -9.65 -6.21 14.48
N LEU A 80 -10.65 -5.34 14.68
CA LEU A 80 -11.59 -5.47 15.80
C LEU A 80 -12.35 -6.81 15.73
N ALA A 81 -12.86 -7.17 14.56
CA ALA A 81 -13.57 -8.43 14.34
C ALA A 81 -12.68 -9.65 14.57
N LEU A 82 -11.41 -9.60 14.17
CA LEU A 82 -10.43 -10.67 14.45
C LEU A 82 -10.20 -10.85 15.95
N VAL A 83 -9.98 -9.76 16.69
CA VAL A 83 -9.79 -9.80 18.15
C VAL A 83 -11.01 -10.39 18.84
N GLU A 84 -12.21 -9.98 18.44
CA GLU A 84 -13.46 -10.54 18.97
C GLU A 84 -13.59 -12.04 18.66
N ALA A 85 -13.30 -12.46 17.43
CA ALA A 85 -13.33 -13.86 17.04
C ALA A 85 -12.34 -14.72 17.85
N ILE A 86 -11.11 -14.23 18.06
CA ILE A 86 -10.09 -14.90 18.88
C ILE A 86 -10.60 -15.07 20.32
N ARG A 87 -11.13 -14.01 20.92
CA ARG A 87 -11.66 -14.04 22.30
C ARG A 87 -12.84 -15.01 22.43
N ASN A 88 -13.75 -15.03 21.46
CA ASN A 88 -14.87 -15.96 21.44
C ASN A 88 -14.42 -17.41 21.29
N ALA A 89 -13.43 -17.68 20.44
CA ALA A 89 -12.85 -19.02 20.29
C ALA A 89 -12.12 -19.48 21.56
N ALA A 90 -11.37 -18.58 22.21
CA ALA A 90 -10.74 -18.86 23.51
C ALA A 90 -11.79 -19.15 24.59
N ALA A 91 -12.87 -18.37 24.67
CA ALA A 91 -13.98 -18.61 25.60
C ALA A 91 -14.70 -19.96 25.34
N ALA A 92 -14.72 -20.42 24.09
CA ALA A 92 -15.21 -21.74 23.71
C ALA A 92 -14.23 -22.89 24.04
N GLY A 93 -13.03 -22.58 24.58
CA GLY A 93 -12.03 -23.55 24.98
C GLY A 93 -11.08 -24.00 23.87
N ALA A 94 -10.95 -23.21 22.79
CA ALA A 94 -9.97 -23.50 21.75
C ALA A 94 -8.54 -23.51 22.34
N ALA A 95 -7.74 -24.48 21.90
CA ALA A 95 -6.34 -24.60 22.34
C ALA A 95 -5.49 -23.45 21.79
N VAL A 96 -4.53 -22.97 22.59
CA VAL A 96 -3.62 -21.87 22.24
C VAL A 96 -2.90 -22.12 20.91
N SER A 97 -2.37 -23.31 20.69
CA SER A 97 -1.69 -23.66 19.43
C SER A 97 -2.60 -23.62 18.20
N ALA A 98 -3.88 -23.96 18.36
CA ALA A 98 -4.86 -23.88 17.27
C ALA A 98 -5.25 -22.42 16.98
N LEU A 99 -5.35 -21.58 18.01
CA LEU A 99 -5.58 -20.14 17.86
C LEU A 99 -4.40 -19.45 17.17
N CYS A 100 -3.16 -19.73 17.60
CA CYS A 100 -1.94 -19.22 16.96
C CYS A 100 -1.89 -19.58 15.47
N LEU A 101 -2.17 -20.85 15.14
CA LEU A 101 -2.18 -21.32 13.76
C LEU A 101 -3.30 -20.69 12.92
N ALA A 102 -4.50 -20.50 13.50
CA ALA A 102 -5.64 -19.92 12.79
C ALA A 102 -5.51 -18.40 12.58
N ALA A 103 -4.93 -17.69 13.55
CA ALA A 103 -4.73 -16.25 13.50
C ALA A 103 -3.42 -15.83 12.80
N ASP A 104 -2.54 -16.78 12.49
CA ASP A 104 -1.17 -16.54 12.01
C ASP A 104 -0.37 -15.64 12.98
N MET A 105 -0.47 -15.95 14.28
CA MET A 105 0.14 -15.19 15.36
C MET A 105 1.03 -16.10 16.22
N THR A 106 2.07 -15.50 16.81
CA THR A 106 2.86 -16.15 17.85
C THR A 106 2.10 -16.21 19.17
N GLU A 107 2.54 -17.08 20.08
CA GLU A 107 1.93 -17.20 21.41
C GLU A 107 2.01 -15.89 22.21
N SER A 108 3.12 -15.14 22.09
CA SER A 108 3.26 -13.83 22.74
C SER A 108 2.25 -12.81 22.23
N GLU A 109 2.01 -12.76 20.92
CA GLU A 109 1.03 -11.83 20.34
C GLU A 109 -0.40 -12.24 20.71
N LEU A 110 -0.68 -13.54 20.79
CA LEU A 110 -1.95 -14.06 21.25
C LEU A 110 -2.21 -13.71 22.73
N GLU A 111 -1.18 -13.80 23.59
CA GLU A 111 -1.27 -13.36 24.98
C GLU A 111 -1.61 -11.87 25.08
N ASP A 112 -1.03 -11.02 24.22
CA ASP A 112 -1.34 -9.59 24.20
C ASP A 112 -2.79 -9.29 23.80
N VAL A 113 -3.36 -10.08 22.89
CA VAL A 113 -4.77 -9.95 22.46
C VAL A 113 -5.75 -10.41 23.55
N LEU A 114 -5.37 -11.41 24.34
CA LEU A 114 -6.21 -12.02 25.37
C LEU A 114 -6.10 -11.34 26.75
N LYS A 115 -5.15 -10.42 26.94
CA LYS A 115 -5.12 -9.51 28.10
C LYS A 115 -6.33 -8.56 28.09
#